data_AF-A0A836V0R0-F1
#
_entry.id   AF-A0A836V0R0-F1
#
_cell.length_a   1.000
_cell.length_b   1.000
_cell.length_c   1.000
_cell.angle_alpha   90.00
_cell.angle_beta   90.00
_cell.angle_gamma   90.00
#
_symmetry.space_group_name_H-M   'P 1'
#
loop_
_entity.id
_entity.type
_entity.pdbx_description
1 polymer ?
#
loop_
_entity_poly.entity_id
_entity_poly.type
_entity_poly.pdbx_seq_one_letter_code
_entity_poly.pdbx_strand_id
1 'polypeptide(L)'
;MTEQKIIGRGTWIDKLAFELIEREKQLGRNTDGIIRVESGLGASGIPHIGSLGDAVRAYGVKLALENLGYKSELIAYSDDLDGLRKIPEGLDV
;
A
#
# COMPACT_ATOMS: atom_id res chain seq x y z
N MET A 1 16.74 30.32 7.15
CA MET A 1 16.56 28.88 6.93
C MET A 1 15.12 28.56 7.25
N THR A 2 14.34 28.05 6.30
CA THR A 2 12.97 27.59 6.55
C THR A 2 13.01 26.34 7.42
N GLU A 3 12.30 26.36 8.54
CA GLU A 3 12.21 25.24 9.46
C GLU A 3 11.46 24.09 8.76
N GLN A 4 12.11 22.93 8.61
CA GLN A 4 11.46 21.78 7.98
C GLN A 4 10.52 21.12 9.00
N LYS A 5 9.22 21.14 8.70
CA LYS A 5 8.22 20.44 9.50
C LYS A 5 8.37 18.93 9.34
N ILE A 6 8.63 18.23 10.44
CA ILE A 6 8.66 16.76 10.49
C ILE A 6 7.23 16.24 10.69
N ILE A 7 6.81 15.27 9.85
CA ILE A 7 5.51 14.60 9.94
C ILE A 7 5.74 13.17 10.44
N GLY A 8 5.01 12.74 11.48
CA GLY A 8 5.15 11.40 12.04
C GLY A 8 6.59 11.10 12.46
N ARG A 9 7.16 10.01 11.93
CA ARG A 9 8.58 9.64 12.16
C ARG A 9 9.56 10.30 11.19
N GLY A 10 9.09 11.20 10.32
CA GLY A 10 9.91 11.88 9.32
C GLY A 10 10.24 11.04 8.10
N THR A 11 9.50 9.95 7.85
CA THR A 11 9.68 9.11 6.66
C THR A 11 8.82 9.60 5.49
N TRP A 12 9.15 9.14 4.29
CA TRP A 12 8.34 9.44 3.11
C TRP A 12 6.91 8.85 3.20
N ILE A 13 6.74 7.75 3.94
CA ILE A 13 5.45 7.09 4.14
C ILE A 13 4.57 7.92 5.07
N ASP A 14 5.15 8.53 6.12
CA ASP A 14 4.43 9.45 7.01
C ASP A 14 3.88 10.66 6.23
N LYS A 15 4.71 11.22 5.34
CA LYS A 15 4.31 12.31 4.45
C LYS A 15 3.18 11.89 3.51
N LEU A 16 3.31 10.72 2.86
CA LEU A 16 2.29 10.20 1.95
C LEU A 16 0.95 9.99 2.66
N ALA A 17 0.96 9.39 3.85
CA ALA A 17 -0.25 9.17 4.64
C ALA A 17 -0.90 10.51 5.05
N PHE A 18 -0.09 11.50 5.45
CA PHE A 18 -0.59 12.84 5.78
C PHE A 18 -1.23 13.53 4.56
N GLU A 19 -0.57 13.52 3.41
CA GLU A 19 -1.10 14.12 2.18
C GLU A 19 -2.37 13.42 1.69
N LEU A 20 -2.45 12.09 1.84
CA LEU A 20 -3.67 11.32 1.56
C LEU A 20 -4.83 11.82 2.41
N ILE A 21 -4.65 11.91 3.73
CA ILE A 21 -5.70 12.37 4.65
C ILE A 21 -6.15 13.80 4.35
N GLU A 22 -5.22 14.71 4.09
CA GLU A 22 -5.57 16.09 3.74
C GLU A 22 -6.39 16.14 2.44
N ARG A 23 -6.02 15.33 1.43
CA ARG A 23 -6.81 15.19 0.20
C ARG A 23 -8.21 14.63 0.47
N GLU A 24 -8.34 13.59 1.29
CA GLU A 24 -9.64 12.98 1.61
C GLU A 24 -10.57 13.99 2.31
N LYS A 25 -10.04 14.77 3.26
CA LYS A 25 -10.77 15.87 3.93
C LYS A 25 -11.18 16.97 2.96
N GLN A 26 -10.30 17.40 2.06
CA GLN A 26 -10.60 18.40 1.03
C GLN A 26 -11.71 17.95 0.08
N LEU A 27 -11.80 16.64 -0.20
CA LEU A 27 -12.84 16.05 -1.02
C LEU A 27 -14.13 15.74 -0.25
N GLY A 28 -14.18 16.02 1.06
CA GLY A 28 -15.33 15.76 1.92
C GLY A 28 -15.64 14.27 2.11
N ARG A 29 -14.65 13.38 1.91
CA ARG A 29 -14.83 11.94 2.09
C ARG A 29 -14.65 11.56 3.56
N ASN A 30 -15.40 10.54 3.99
CA ASN A 30 -15.36 10.06 5.37
C ASN A 30 -14.01 9.38 5.65
N THR A 31 -13.26 9.93 6.62
CA THR A 31 -11.98 9.38 7.10
C THR A 31 -12.08 8.71 8.47
N ASP A 32 -13.26 8.72 9.10
CA ASP A 32 -13.52 8.04 10.38
C ASP A 32 -13.75 6.53 10.21
N GLY A 33 -13.99 6.10 8.97
CA GLY A 33 -14.08 4.70 8.57
C GLY A 33 -12.72 3.98 8.52
N ILE A 34 -12.72 2.75 8.01
CA ILE A 34 -11.49 1.99 7.76
C ILE A 34 -10.92 2.41 6.41
N ILE A 35 -9.69 2.93 6.42
CA ILE A 35 -8.93 3.27 5.22
C ILE A 35 -8.20 2.02 4.74
N ARG A 36 -8.57 1.53 3.56
CA ARG A 36 -7.93 0.35 2.96
C ARG A 36 -6.73 0.77 2.15
N VAL A 37 -5.63 0.09 2.38
CA VAL A 37 -4.50 0.05 1.44
C VAL A 37 -4.46 -1.33 0.81
N GLU A 38 -3.91 -1.40 -0.39
CA GLU A 38 -4.01 -2.58 -1.22
C GLU A 38 -2.65 -2.98 -1.77
N SER A 39 -2.43 -4.28 -1.90
CA SER A 39 -1.33 -4.84 -2.68
C SER A 39 -1.84 -6.06 -3.43
N GLY A 40 -1.53 -6.09 -4.72
CA GLY A 40 -1.94 -7.14 -5.64
C GLY A 40 -0.76 -7.98 -6.10
N LEU A 41 -0.99 -9.28 -6.23
CA LEU A 41 -0.03 -10.22 -6.80
C LEU A 41 -0.68 -10.98 -7.97
N GLY A 42 -0.06 -10.91 -9.15
CA GLY A 42 -0.40 -11.82 -10.23
C GLY A 42 0.06 -13.24 -9.91
N ALA A 43 -0.87 -14.21 -9.89
CA ALA A 43 -0.57 -15.61 -9.60
C ALA A 43 0.06 -16.38 -10.77
N SER A 44 0.62 -15.68 -11.76
CA SER A 44 1.15 -16.27 -12.99
C SER A 44 2.61 -16.73 -12.89
N GLY A 45 3.26 -16.59 -11.75
CA GLY A 45 4.67 -16.95 -11.55
C GLY A 45 5.13 -16.83 -10.11
N ILE A 46 6.39 -17.18 -9.86
CA ILE A 46 6.97 -17.15 -8.51
C ILE A 46 7.20 -15.68 -8.08
N PRO A 47 6.68 -15.26 -6.91
CA PRO A 47 6.90 -13.91 -6.41
C PRO A 47 8.39 -13.59 -6.23
N HIS A 48 8.79 -12.39 -6.62
CA HIS A 48 10.18 -11.92 -6.46
C HIS A 48 10.25 -10.76 -5.47
N ILE A 49 11.47 -10.28 -5.18
CA ILE A 49 11.71 -9.19 -4.22
C ILE A 49 10.94 -7.91 -4.56
N GLY A 50 10.60 -7.70 -5.84
CA GLY A 50 9.77 -6.58 -6.28
C GLY A 50 8.31 -6.72 -5.83
N SER A 51 7.73 -7.92 -5.96
CA SER A 51 6.40 -8.23 -5.44
C SER A 51 6.34 -8.07 -3.92
N LEU A 52 7.38 -8.51 -3.20
CA LEU A 52 7.49 -8.28 -1.76
C LEU A 52 7.58 -6.77 -1.45
N GLY A 53 8.36 -6.02 -2.22
CA GLY A 53 8.48 -4.58 -2.08
C GLY A 53 7.14 -3.85 -2.20
N ASP A 54 6.24 -4.32 -3.05
CA ASP A 54 4.89 -3.77 -3.15
C ASP A 54 4.07 -3.97 -1.87
N ALA A 55 3.99 -5.21 -1.39
CA ALA A 55 3.29 -5.53 -0.15
C ALA A 55 3.85 -4.76 1.05
N VAL A 56 5.18 -4.63 1.14
CA VAL A 56 5.86 -3.87 2.21
C VAL A 56 5.54 -2.39 2.14
N ARG A 57 5.47 -1.78 0.95
CA ARG A 57 5.09 -0.36 0.81
C ARG A 57 3.64 -0.13 1.22
N ALA A 58 2.71 -0.97 0.75
CA ALA A 58 1.31 -0.88 1.14
C ALA A 58 1.15 -1.01 2.66
N TYR A 59 1.78 -2.04 3.25
CA TYR A 59 1.78 -2.24 4.70
C TYR A 59 2.40 -1.06 5.47
N GLY A 60 3.48 -0.47 4.94
CA GLY A 60 4.08 0.73 5.50
C GLY A 60 3.08 1.89 5.59
N VAL A 61 2.31 2.15 4.51
CA VAL A 61 1.27 3.20 4.50
C VAL A 61 0.16 2.89 5.49
N LYS A 62 -0.27 1.62 5.60
CA LYS A 62 -1.24 1.19 6.63
C LYS A 62 -0.75 1.59 8.02
N LEU A 63 0.50 1.27 8.35
CA LEU A 63 1.09 1.62 9.64
C LEU A 63 1.16 3.15 9.82
N ALA A 64 1.57 3.90 8.80
CA ALA A 64 1.64 5.37 8.89
C ALA A 64 0.25 5.99 9.15
N LEU A 65 -0.80 5.50 8.49
CA LEU A 65 -2.18 5.94 8.75
C LEU A 65 -2.61 5.65 10.20
N GLU A 66 -2.29 4.47 10.73
CA GLU A 66 -2.54 4.14 12.14
C GLU A 66 -1.75 5.03 13.10
N ASN A 67 -0.50 5.34 12.80
CA ASN A 67 0.30 6.26 13.61
C ASN A 67 -0.26 7.69 13.59
N LEU A 68 -0.98 8.09 12.53
CA LEU A 68 -1.72 9.36 12.45
C LEU A 68 -3.09 9.30 13.16
N GLY A 69 -3.47 8.15 13.73
CA GLY A 69 -4.72 7.97 14.49
C GLY A 69 -5.90 7.46 13.66
N TYR A 70 -5.69 7.07 12.40
CA TYR A 70 -6.74 6.56 11.52
C TYR A 70 -6.82 5.03 11.56
N LYS A 71 -8.03 4.46 11.41
CA LYS A 71 -8.18 3.01 11.25
C LYS A 71 -7.77 2.63 9.84
N SER A 72 -6.88 1.65 9.70
CA SER A 72 -6.46 1.17 8.40
C SER A 72 -6.24 -0.34 8.37
N GLU A 73 -6.54 -0.96 7.24
CA GLU A 73 -6.28 -2.38 6.96
C GLU A 73 -5.58 -2.55 5.62
N LEU A 74 -4.78 -3.61 5.51
CA LEU A 74 -4.18 -4.03 4.25
C LEU A 74 -5.06 -5.12 3.63
N ILE A 75 -5.53 -4.89 2.41
CA ILE A 75 -6.12 -5.93 1.57
C ILE A 75 -5.01 -6.43 0.63
N ALA A 76 -4.53 -7.63 0.90
CA ALA A 76 -3.66 -8.35 -0.02
C ALA A 76 -4.52 -9.29 -0.85
N TYR A 77 -4.44 -9.18 -2.17
CA TYR A 77 -5.20 -10.03 -3.10
C TYR A 77 -4.30 -10.64 -4.16
N SER A 78 -4.82 -11.71 -4.74
CA SER A 78 -4.19 -12.46 -5.82
C SER A 78 -5.11 -12.41 -7.03
N ASP A 79 -4.58 -12.03 -8.19
CA ASP A 79 -5.30 -12.09 -9.46
C ASP A 79 -5.18 -13.51 -10.04
N ASP A 80 -5.83 -14.47 -9.40
CA ASP A 80 -5.76 -15.91 -9.73
C ASP A 80 -6.75 -16.34 -10.82
N LEU A 81 -7.70 -15.47 -11.17
CA LEU A 81 -8.64 -15.66 -12.28
C LEU A 81 -8.07 -15.20 -13.64
N ASP A 82 -6.86 -14.67 -13.67
CA ASP A 82 -6.19 -14.24 -14.90
C ASP A 82 -5.86 -15.45 -15.79
N GLY A 83 -6.16 -15.34 -17.09
CA GLY A 83 -5.89 -16.43 -18.04
C GLY A 83 -4.39 -16.75 -18.15
N LEU A 84 -4.05 -18.04 -18.23
CA LEU A 84 -2.66 -18.49 -18.42
C LEU A 84 -2.13 -18.07 -19.80
N ARG A 85 -1.20 -17.09 -19.83
CA ARG A 85 -0.63 -16.55 -21.08
C ARG A 85 0.65 -17.28 -21.51
N LYS A 86 1.42 -17.79 -20.55
CA LYS A 86 2.70 -18.50 -20.76
C LYS A 86 3.02 -19.36 -19.54
N ILE A 87 3.66 -20.52 -19.76
CA ILE A 87 4.23 -21.35 -18.70
C ILE A 87 5.56 -20.72 -18.24
N PRO A 88 5.73 -20.38 -16.95
CA PRO A 88 6.99 -19.88 -16.41
C PRO A 88 8.15 -20.85 -16.63
N GLU A 89 9.33 -20.33 -16.90
CA GLU A 89 10.55 -21.14 -17.01
C GLU A 89 10.87 -21.81 -15.68
N GLY A 90 11.21 -23.11 -15.71
CA GLY A 90 11.47 -23.91 -14.51
C GLY A 90 10.24 -24.55 -13.85
N LEU A 91 9.04 -24.40 -14.45
CA LEU A 91 7.85 -25.17 -14.08
C LEU A 91 7.53 -26.19 -15.17
N ASP A 92 7.44 -27.46 -14.79
CA ASP A 92 6.99 -28.56 -15.66
C ASP A 92 5.46 -28.61 -15.70
N VAL A 93 4.90 -29.05 -16.83
CA VAL A 93 3.45 -29.27 -17.05
C VAL A 93 3.07 -30.74 -17.02
#